data_AF-A0A9P0UA37-F1
#
_entry.id   AF-A0A9P0UA37-F1
#
_cell.length_a   1.000
_cell.length_b   1.000
_cell.length_c   1.000
_cell.angle_alpha   90.00
_cell.angle_beta   90.00
_cell.angle_gamma   90.00
#
_symmetry.space_group_name_H-M   'P 1'
#
loop_
_entity.id
_entity.type
_entity.pdbx_description
1 polymer ?
#
loop_
_entity_poly.entity_id
_entity_poly.type
_entity_poly.pdbx_seq_one_letter_code
_entity_poly.pdbx_strand_id
1 'polypeptide(L)'
;MKRNLLAAAISCVLLMGLVGCDDNKLPESAPAPAAAPASPSASSGADNKEVKNASPDRIISEKMSVYIECYNDIDEDIYRSIKYYARWLDDLKVGPTGKEKSVGGITDVSAEFDKCLANMTHVSSLKPSLDPIDNLALPYINSSIKLAEVINKMNKYYEQQDYKDDAFAKGKALHTQFIQALAAFKPASDAYSEAIHEINNRRQEQQLKTIEAKEGKSFDYYSLSIMLTSKKVNQALEADKFDTDAAMKLVQDLGEQIEQLKSKQGETKKGPRMREIRAPTFIEAAEKYLLDAKTRVRRVRDNTPLTSGEAMLMDGAPQMVDGSFEHLMASYNQLVRWFNTLSD
;
A
#
# COMPACT_ATOMS: atom_id res chain seq x y z
N MET A 1 10.32 -20.77 6.48
CA MET A 1 9.32 -20.29 5.50
C MET A 1 9.84 -18.97 4.94
N LYS A 2 9.99 -18.84 3.62
CA LYS A 2 10.46 -17.59 3.01
C LYS A 2 9.49 -16.47 3.42
N ARG A 3 10.05 -15.38 3.96
CA ARG A 3 9.34 -14.18 4.39
C ARG A 3 8.70 -13.53 3.16
N ASN A 4 7.52 -13.98 2.74
CA ASN A 4 6.63 -13.21 1.89
C ASN A 4 5.72 -12.35 2.78
N LEU A 5 6.33 -11.62 3.72
CA LEU A 5 5.67 -10.47 4.33
C LEU A 5 6.04 -9.27 3.46
N LEU A 6 5.48 -9.25 2.24
CA LEU A 6 5.27 -8.01 1.52
C LEU A 6 4.17 -7.24 2.26
N ALA A 7 4.51 -6.74 3.44
CA ALA A 7 4.01 -5.44 3.84
C ALA A 7 4.84 -4.42 3.03
N ALA A 8 4.70 -4.46 1.71
CA ALA A 8 4.88 -3.25 0.94
C ALA A 8 3.78 -2.35 1.45
N ALA A 9 4.13 -1.44 2.36
CA ALA A 9 3.23 -0.38 2.74
C ALA A 9 2.65 0.16 1.45
N ILE A 10 1.33 0.02 1.25
CA ILE A 10 0.57 0.73 0.22
C ILE A 10 0.58 2.20 0.64
N SER A 11 1.78 2.77 0.69
CA SER A 11 2.02 4.18 0.94
C SER A 11 1.82 4.88 -0.40
N CYS A 12 1.00 5.93 -0.36
CA CYS A 12 0.57 6.77 -1.46
C CYS A 12 -0.64 6.25 -2.25
N VAL A 13 -1.80 6.34 -1.61
CA VAL A 13 -2.96 6.96 -2.26
C VAL A 13 -2.53 8.38 -2.67
N LEU A 14 -2.00 8.52 -3.89
CA LEU A 14 -1.86 9.82 -4.54
C LEU A 14 -3.26 10.26 -4.98
N LEU A 15 -4.05 10.73 -4.02
CA LEU A 15 -5.15 11.64 -4.30
C LEU A 15 -4.54 13.02 -4.57
N MET A 16 -3.83 13.17 -5.70
CA MET A 16 -3.68 14.51 -6.25
C MET A 16 -5.05 14.94 -6.71
N GLY A 17 -5.67 15.81 -5.91
CA GLY A 17 -6.95 16.43 -6.20
C GLY A 17 -6.92 17.00 -7.62
N LEU A 18 -7.98 16.73 -8.36
CA LEU A 18 -8.33 17.50 -9.54
C LEU A 18 -8.52 18.95 -9.08
N VAL A 19 -7.47 19.77 -9.17
CA VAL A 19 -7.63 21.22 -9.13
C VAL A 19 -8.36 21.58 -10.41
N GLY A 20 -9.68 21.60 -10.32
CA GLY A 20 -10.52 22.33 -11.25
C GLY A 20 -10.15 23.79 -11.13
N CYS A 21 -9.65 24.38 -12.21
CA CYS A 21 -9.66 25.81 -12.38
C CYS A 21 -11.12 26.27 -12.34
N ASP A 22 -11.52 26.94 -11.27
CA ASP A 22 -12.62 27.88 -11.31
C ASP A 22 -12.09 29.24 -10.86
N ASP A 23 -12.02 30.16 -11.82
CA ASP A 23 -11.89 31.58 -11.57
C ASP A 23 -13.11 32.04 -10.77
N ASN A 24 -12.95 32.31 -9.48
CA ASN A 24 -13.76 33.34 -8.85
C ASN A 24 -13.08 33.92 -7.60
N LYS A 25 -13.12 35.25 -7.57
CA LYS A 25 -12.53 36.14 -6.57
C LYS A 25 -12.94 35.76 -5.14
N LEU A 26 -11.96 35.68 -4.25
CA LEU A 26 -12.14 35.79 -2.81
C LEU A 26 -12.73 37.16 -2.45
N PRO A 27 -13.70 37.24 -1.54
CA PRO A 27 -13.83 38.37 -0.64
C PRO A 27 -13.35 37.97 0.77
N GLU A 28 -12.48 38.82 1.27
CA GLU A 28 -11.95 38.88 2.63
C GLU A 28 -13.07 39.11 3.68
N SER A 29 -13.00 38.43 4.83
CA SER A 29 -13.45 38.97 6.12
C SER A 29 -13.04 38.07 7.29
N ALA A 30 -12.49 38.68 8.34
CA ALA A 30 -12.44 38.17 9.72
C ALA A 30 -13.20 39.17 10.63
N PRO A 31 -13.49 38.90 11.92
CA PRO A 31 -13.69 37.64 12.65
C PRO A 31 -15.08 37.56 13.35
N ALA A 32 -15.36 36.42 14.01
CA ALA A 32 -16.62 36.02 14.66
C ALA A 32 -17.04 36.81 15.92
N PRO A 33 -18.32 36.65 16.35
CA PRO A 33 -18.60 36.31 17.75
C PRO A 33 -19.68 35.20 17.96
N ALA A 34 -19.80 34.77 19.22
CA ALA A 34 -20.23 33.45 19.69
C ALA A 34 -21.75 33.20 19.95
N ALA A 35 -22.10 31.91 19.85
CA ALA A 35 -22.98 31.05 20.68
C ALA A 35 -24.54 31.14 20.74
N ALA A 36 -25.15 30.02 20.30
CA ALA A 36 -26.25 29.22 20.91
C ALA A 36 -27.74 29.51 20.50
N PRO A 37 -28.70 28.59 20.78
CA PRO A 37 -29.08 27.47 19.89
C PRO A 37 -30.61 27.33 19.62
N ALA A 38 -31.02 26.67 18.52
CA ALA A 38 -32.26 25.85 18.43
C ALA A 38 -32.45 25.22 17.02
N SER A 39 -32.76 23.93 16.98
CA SER A 39 -33.47 23.24 15.88
C SER A 39 -34.98 23.19 16.18
N PRO A 40 -35.89 22.64 15.33
CA PRO A 40 -35.77 22.22 13.92
C PRO A 40 -36.92 22.79 13.03
N SER A 41 -36.71 22.87 11.71
CA SER A 41 -37.82 22.64 10.77
C SER A 41 -37.32 22.22 9.41
N ALA A 42 -37.95 21.14 8.92
CA ALA A 42 -37.69 20.46 7.68
C ALA A 42 -38.21 21.25 6.47
N SER A 43 -37.45 21.21 5.38
CA SER A 43 -37.91 21.36 4.00
C SER A 43 -36.80 20.74 3.14
N SER A 44 -36.86 19.43 2.92
CA SER A 44 -37.43 18.81 1.72
C SER A 44 -36.69 19.18 0.43
N GLY A 45 -35.96 18.19 -0.09
CA GLY A 45 -35.86 17.96 -1.53
C GLY A 45 -34.72 18.67 -2.26
N ALA A 46 -33.49 18.21 -2.07
CA ALA A 46 -32.42 18.45 -3.04
C ALA A 46 -31.30 17.39 -2.99
N ASP A 47 -31.62 16.11 -2.79
CA ASP A 47 -30.64 15.03 -2.99
C ASP A 47 -31.23 13.98 -3.92
N ASN A 48 -31.00 14.15 -5.22
CA ASN A 48 -31.06 13.09 -6.25
C ASN A 48 -30.75 13.61 -7.68
N LYS A 49 -29.87 14.60 -7.82
CA LYS A 49 -29.42 15.07 -9.15
C LYS A 49 -27.91 15.13 -9.37
N GLU A 50 -27.10 14.64 -8.42
CA GLU A 50 -25.64 14.65 -8.56
C GLU A 50 -25.01 13.28 -8.90
N VAL A 51 -25.83 12.27 -9.21
CA VAL A 51 -25.31 10.94 -9.65
C VAL A 51 -25.26 10.82 -11.18
N LYS A 52 -25.70 11.84 -11.95
CA LYS A 52 -25.90 11.66 -13.39
C LYS A 52 -24.74 12.02 -14.31
N ASN A 53 -23.61 12.54 -13.84
CA ASN A 53 -22.40 12.73 -14.68
C ASN A 53 -21.12 12.79 -13.83
N ALA A 54 -20.82 11.76 -13.05
CA ALA A 54 -19.46 11.59 -12.56
C ALA A 54 -18.55 11.30 -13.77
N SER A 55 -17.45 12.03 -13.92
CA SER A 55 -16.48 11.72 -14.99
C SER A 55 -15.93 10.29 -14.79
N PRO A 56 -15.53 9.59 -15.85
CA PRO A 56 -14.92 8.26 -15.74
C PRO A 56 -13.79 8.20 -14.70
N ASP A 57 -12.98 9.26 -14.58
CA ASP A 57 -11.90 9.36 -13.61
C ASP A 57 -12.37 9.46 -12.16
N ARG A 58 -13.51 10.12 -11.90
CA ARG A 58 -14.12 10.18 -10.56
C ARG A 58 -14.61 8.80 -10.14
N ILE A 59 -15.29 8.08 -11.04
CA ILE A 59 -15.79 6.72 -10.77
C ILE A 59 -14.62 5.75 -10.52
N ILE A 60 -13.55 5.81 -11.32
CA ILE A 60 -12.36 4.98 -11.12
C ILE A 60 -11.69 5.31 -9.77
N SER A 61 -11.64 6.59 -9.39
CA SER A 61 -11.07 7.00 -8.10
C SER A 61 -11.90 6.49 -6.93
N GLU A 62 -13.22 6.57 -7.02
CA GLU A 62 -14.16 6.03 -6.02
C GLU A 62 -13.99 4.51 -5.87
N LYS A 63 -13.97 3.77 -6.98
CA LYS A 63 -13.69 2.32 -6.99
C LYS A 63 -12.41 2.01 -6.23
N MET A 64 -11.31 2.69 -6.59
CA MET A 64 -10.00 2.43 -5.99
C MET A 64 -9.94 2.78 -4.51
N SER A 65 -10.59 3.87 -4.07
CA SER A 65 -10.66 4.22 -2.66
C SER A 65 -11.36 3.11 -1.86
N VAL A 66 -12.54 2.66 -2.29
CA VAL A 66 -13.27 1.57 -1.62
C VAL A 66 -12.46 0.29 -1.61
N TYR A 67 -11.83 -0.07 -2.73
CA TYR A 67 -11.03 -1.29 -2.82
C TYR A 67 -9.81 -1.30 -1.89
N ILE A 68 -9.11 -0.17 -1.79
CA ILE A 68 -7.92 -0.03 -0.93
C ILE A 68 -8.31 0.04 0.55
N GLU A 69 -9.33 0.83 0.90
CA GLU A 69 -9.81 0.96 2.28
C GLU A 69 -10.22 -0.40 2.85
N CYS A 70 -11.08 -1.12 2.14
CA CYS A 70 -11.53 -2.44 2.58
C CYS A 70 -10.39 -3.47 2.65
N TYR A 71 -9.44 -3.42 1.71
CA TYR A 71 -8.28 -4.30 1.75
C TYR A 71 -7.43 -4.05 3.01
N ASN A 72 -7.07 -2.78 3.26
CA ASN A 72 -6.21 -2.41 4.37
C ASN A 72 -6.84 -2.80 5.71
N ASP A 73 -8.13 -2.51 5.90
CA ASP A 73 -8.83 -2.82 7.15
C ASP A 73 -8.89 -4.34 7.39
N ILE A 74 -9.27 -5.11 6.37
CA ILE A 74 -9.50 -6.55 6.51
C ILE A 74 -8.20 -7.34 6.62
N ASP A 75 -7.24 -7.11 5.72
CA ASP A 75 -6.00 -7.89 5.71
C ASP A 75 -5.16 -7.61 6.95
N GLU A 76 -5.09 -6.35 7.41
CA GLU A 76 -4.37 -6.02 8.64
C GLU A 76 -4.95 -6.76 9.85
N ASP A 77 -6.27 -6.78 10.00
CA ASP A 77 -6.95 -7.46 11.11
C ASP A 77 -6.73 -8.98 11.07
N ILE A 78 -6.98 -9.61 9.92
CA ILE A 78 -6.78 -11.05 9.72
C ILE A 78 -5.32 -11.43 10.01
N TYR A 79 -4.34 -10.76 9.40
CA TYR A 79 -2.93 -11.12 9.58
C TYR A 79 -2.41 -10.82 11.00
N ARG A 80 -2.94 -9.79 11.68
CA ARG A 80 -2.66 -9.54 13.09
C ARG A 80 -3.09 -10.73 13.95
N SER A 81 -4.31 -11.23 13.74
CA SER A 81 -4.85 -12.39 14.45
C SER A 81 -4.02 -13.66 14.17
N ILE A 82 -3.73 -13.95 12.90
CA ILE A 82 -2.88 -15.09 12.51
C ILE A 82 -1.49 -15.00 13.16
N LYS A 83 -0.87 -13.81 13.15
CA LYS A 83 0.43 -13.59 13.77
C LYS A 83 0.39 -13.82 15.27
N TYR A 84 -0.69 -13.42 15.95
CA TYR A 84 -0.85 -13.69 17.37
C TYR A 84 -0.97 -15.19 17.66
N TYR A 85 -1.79 -15.90 16.88
CA TYR A 85 -1.95 -17.35 17.01
C TYR A 85 -0.66 -18.13 16.77
N ALA A 86 0.13 -17.72 15.78
CA ALA A 86 1.39 -18.37 15.46
C ALA A 86 2.46 -18.25 16.55
N ARG A 87 2.37 -17.28 17.48
CA ARG A 87 3.44 -17.00 18.48
C ARG A 87 3.70 -18.11 19.48
N TRP A 88 2.71 -18.96 19.74
CA TRP A 88 2.81 -20.02 20.75
C TRP A 88 2.74 -21.42 20.15
N LEU A 89 2.63 -21.52 18.83
CA LEU A 89 2.68 -22.78 18.10
C LEU A 89 4.10 -23.06 17.62
N ASP A 90 4.53 -24.31 17.72
CA ASP A 90 5.82 -24.75 17.16
C ASP A 90 5.81 -24.70 15.62
N ASP A 91 4.71 -25.12 14.99
CA ASP A 91 4.48 -25.02 13.55
C ASP A 91 3.01 -24.69 13.28
N LEU A 92 2.76 -23.54 12.65
CA LEU A 92 1.41 -23.09 12.26
C LEU A 92 0.72 -24.09 11.33
N LYS A 93 1.46 -24.88 10.53
CA LYS A 93 0.84 -25.87 9.63
C LYS A 93 0.30 -27.10 10.35
N VAL A 94 0.89 -27.41 11.51
CA VAL A 94 0.53 -28.58 12.32
C VAL A 94 -0.54 -28.20 13.35
N GLY A 95 -0.42 -27.00 13.93
CA GLY A 95 -1.35 -26.51 14.93
C GLY A 95 -1.06 -27.03 16.34
N PRO A 96 -2.03 -26.91 17.26
CA PRO A 96 -1.84 -27.27 18.66
C PRO A 96 -1.73 -28.79 18.85
N THR A 97 -0.72 -29.20 19.59
CA THR A 97 -0.43 -30.59 19.96
C THR A 97 -1.09 -30.99 21.28
N GLY A 98 -1.36 -30.03 22.17
CA GLY A 98 -1.78 -30.22 23.55
C GLY A 98 -0.63 -30.37 24.54
N LYS A 99 0.61 -30.14 24.09
CA LYS A 99 1.85 -30.19 24.90
C LYS A 99 2.50 -28.81 25.05
N GLU A 100 1.82 -27.76 24.63
CA GLU A 100 2.34 -26.40 24.65
C GLU A 100 2.56 -25.92 26.09
N LYS A 101 3.70 -25.27 26.33
CA LYS A 101 4.04 -24.73 27.67
C LYS A 101 3.13 -23.57 28.07
N SER A 102 2.64 -22.83 27.09
CA SER A 102 1.73 -21.70 27.27
C SER A 102 0.81 -21.63 26.06
N VAL A 103 -0.46 -21.28 26.31
CA VAL A 103 -1.50 -21.21 25.30
C VAL A 103 -1.92 -19.76 25.17
N GLY A 104 -1.49 -19.10 24.09
CA GLY A 104 -1.86 -17.71 23.81
C GLY A 104 -3.26 -17.58 23.21
N GLY A 105 -3.74 -18.61 22.50
CA GLY A 105 -4.97 -18.53 21.72
C GLY A 105 -4.80 -17.71 20.44
N ILE A 106 -5.90 -17.21 19.90
CA ILE A 106 -5.97 -16.34 18.72
C ILE A 106 -6.82 -15.13 19.09
N THR A 107 -6.61 -13.97 18.48
CA THR A 107 -7.51 -12.81 18.69
C THR A 107 -8.67 -12.85 17.71
N ASP A 108 -9.79 -12.25 18.08
CA ASP A 108 -10.90 -12.04 17.14
C ASP A 108 -10.51 -11.11 15.98
N VAL A 109 -11.35 -11.14 14.95
CA VAL A 109 -11.31 -10.29 13.77
C VAL A 109 -12.69 -9.62 13.67
N SER A 110 -12.69 -8.30 13.65
CA SER A 110 -13.88 -7.45 13.79
C SER A 110 -13.95 -6.32 12.75
N ALA A 111 -13.16 -6.40 11.69
CA ALA A 111 -13.30 -5.55 10.51
C ALA A 111 -14.77 -5.47 10.02
N GLU A 112 -15.12 -4.36 9.37
CA GLU A 112 -16.48 -4.05 8.91
C GLU A 112 -16.86 -4.83 7.63
N PHE A 113 -16.90 -6.16 7.71
CA PHE A 113 -17.08 -7.04 6.55
C PHE A 113 -18.36 -6.78 5.76
N ASP A 114 -19.49 -6.55 6.44
CA ASP A 114 -20.78 -6.31 5.77
C ASP A 114 -20.76 -4.98 5.00
N LYS A 115 -20.19 -3.93 5.59
CA LYS A 115 -19.97 -2.64 4.93
C LYS A 115 -19.07 -2.81 3.71
N CYS A 116 -17.96 -3.54 3.86
CA CYS A 116 -17.03 -3.77 2.75
C CYS A 116 -17.62 -4.61 1.64
N LEU A 117 -18.35 -5.68 1.97
CA LEU A 117 -19.08 -6.48 0.99
C LEU A 117 -20.08 -5.62 0.21
N ALA A 118 -20.89 -4.81 0.89
CA ALA A 118 -21.86 -3.92 0.26
C ALA A 118 -21.18 -2.90 -0.66
N ASN A 119 -20.15 -2.21 -0.16
CA ASN A 119 -19.44 -1.17 -0.91
C ASN A 119 -18.69 -1.76 -2.11
N MET A 120 -17.97 -2.86 -1.95
CA MET A 120 -17.25 -3.54 -3.04
C MET A 120 -18.20 -4.08 -4.11
N THR A 121 -19.37 -4.59 -3.71
CA THR A 121 -20.43 -4.99 -4.63
C THR A 121 -21.00 -3.79 -5.39
N HIS A 122 -21.21 -2.67 -4.70
CA HIS A 122 -21.68 -1.45 -5.35
C HIS A 122 -20.68 -0.94 -6.38
N VAL A 123 -19.43 -0.70 -5.98
CA VAL A 123 -18.44 -0.08 -6.87
C VAL A 123 -18.05 -0.99 -8.04
N SER A 124 -18.02 -2.32 -7.86
CA SER A 124 -17.78 -3.26 -8.98
C SER A 124 -18.86 -3.21 -10.07
N SER A 125 -20.08 -2.76 -9.74
CA SER A 125 -21.17 -2.60 -10.71
C SER A 125 -21.08 -1.31 -11.54
N LEU A 126 -20.30 -0.32 -11.08
CA LEU A 126 -20.19 0.99 -11.75
C LEU A 126 -19.44 0.89 -13.07
N LYS A 127 -19.74 1.80 -14.00
CA LYS A 127 -19.04 1.93 -15.29
C LYS A 127 -18.16 3.17 -15.33
N PRO A 128 -16.96 3.12 -15.93
CA PRO A 128 -16.39 1.99 -16.68
C PRO A 128 -15.93 0.82 -15.79
N SER A 129 -15.82 -0.37 -16.39
CA SER A 129 -15.23 -1.55 -15.71
C SER A 129 -13.77 -1.27 -15.38
N LEU A 130 -13.31 -1.78 -14.25
CA LEU A 130 -11.93 -1.68 -13.78
C LEU A 130 -11.37 -3.10 -13.58
N ASP A 131 -11.07 -3.76 -14.69
CA ASP A 131 -10.48 -5.10 -14.66
C ASP A 131 -8.98 -5.03 -14.35
N PRO A 132 -8.40 -6.00 -13.62
CA PRO A 132 -9.07 -7.22 -13.14
C PRO A 132 -9.79 -7.06 -11.79
N ILE A 133 -9.62 -5.94 -11.09
CA ILE A 133 -10.00 -5.80 -9.67
C ILE A 133 -11.52 -5.90 -9.44
N ASP A 134 -12.35 -5.41 -10.36
CA ASP A 134 -13.82 -5.56 -10.27
C ASP A 134 -14.24 -7.03 -10.14
N ASN A 135 -13.55 -7.95 -10.82
CA ASN A 135 -13.85 -9.39 -10.78
C ASN A 135 -13.21 -10.12 -9.60
N LEU A 136 -12.18 -9.54 -8.98
CA LEU A 136 -11.45 -10.14 -7.85
C LEU A 136 -12.01 -9.69 -6.50
N ALA A 137 -12.72 -8.57 -6.45
CA ALA A 137 -13.32 -8.00 -5.26
C ALA A 137 -14.22 -9.01 -4.50
N LEU A 138 -15.18 -9.64 -5.19
CA LEU A 138 -16.11 -10.58 -4.57
C LEU A 138 -15.43 -11.88 -4.07
N PRO A 139 -14.57 -12.56 -4.86
CA PRO A 139 -13.80 -13.70 -4.35
C PRO A 139 -12.98 -13.36 -3.10
N TYR A 140 -12.33 -12.21 -3.08
CA TYR A 140 -11.55 -11.73 -1.95
C TYR A 140 -12.41 -11.59 -0.69
N ILE A 141 -13.41 -10.70 -0.69
CA ILE A 141 -14.21 -10.42 0.52
C ILE A 141 -14.93 -11.66 1.07
N ASN A 142 -15.44 -12.53 0.18
CA ASN A 142 -16.12 -13.75 0.59
C ASN A 142 -15.15 -14.76 1.24
N SER A 143 -13.92 -14.83 0.77
CA SER A 143 -12.89 -15.67 1.39
C SER A 143 -12.45 -15.13 2.75
N SER A 144 -12.35 -13.80 2.88
CA SER A 144 -12.03 -13.10 4.13
C SER A 144 -13.10 -13.33 5.20
N ILE A 145 -14.39 -13.20 4.86
CA ILE A 145 -15.52 -13.47 5.76
C ILE A 145 -15.45 -14.91 6.30
N LYS A 146 -15.26 -15.90 5.41
CA LYS A 146 -15.17 -17.32 5.81
C LYS A 146 -14.01 -17.59 6.76
N LEU A 147 -12.86 -16.96 6.53
CA LEU A 147 -11.72 -17.09 7.43
C LEU A 147 -12.00 -16.42 8.78
N ALA A 148 -12.57 -15.21 8.79
CA ALA A 148 -12.93 -14.48 10.00
C ALA A 148 -13.92 -15.26 10.87
N GLU A 149 -14.91 -15.93 10.28
CA GLU A 149 -15.84 -16.80 11.02
C GLU A 149 -15.12 -17.93 11.78
N VAL A 150 -14.12 -18.56 11.16
CA VAL A 150 -13.35 -19.63 11.80
C VAL A 150 -12.45 -19.06 12.89
N ILE A 151 -11.78 -17.94 12.61
CA ILE A 151 -10.95 -17.22 13.60
C ILE A 151 -11.78 -16.86 14.84
N ASN A 152 -12.98 -16.31 14.66
CA ASN A 152 -13.82 -15.88 15.78
C ASN A 152 -14.36 -17.08 16.60
N LYS A 153 -14.64 -18.22 15.95
CA LYS A 153 -14.94 -19.49 16.65
C LYS A 153 -13.74 -19.97 17.48
N MET A 154 -12.53 -19.87 16.93
CA MET A 154 -11.31 -20.21 17.64
C MET A 154 -11.04 -19.25 18.80
N ASN A 155 -11.19 -17.94 18.60
CA ASN A 155 -11.02 -16.93 19.66
C ASN A 155 -11.89 -17.29 20.86
N LYS A 156 -13.19 -17.50 20.64
CA LYS A 156 -14.13 -17.91 21.69
C LYS A 156 -13.71 -19.19 22.42
N TYR A 157 -13.26 -20.21 21.68
CA TYR A 157 -12.80 -21.47 22.27
C TYR A 157 -11.58 -21.28 23.19
N TYR A 158 -10.59 -20.48 22.77
CA TYR A 158 -9.40 -20.22 23.57
C TYR A 158 -9.65 -19.27 24.74
N GLU A 159 -10.49 -18.24 24.56
CA GLU A 159 -10.91 -17.33 25.64
C GLU A 159 -11.67 -18.07 26.75
N GLN A 160 -12.56 -18.98 26.39
CA GLN A 160 -13.30 -19.82 27.34
C GLN A 160 -12.43 -20.89 27.99
N GLN A 161 -11.20 -21.08 27.48
CA GLN A 161 -10.27 -22.11 27.93
C GLN A 161 -10.79 -23.55 27.78
N ASP A 162 -11.76 -23.77 26.88
CA ASP A 162 -12.34 -25.09 26.55
C ASP A 162 -11.26 -26.16 26.25
N TYR A 163 -10.08 -25.74 25.80
CA TYR A 163 -8.94 -26.62 25.54
C TYR A 163 -8.44 -27.38 26.77
N LYS A 164 -8.72 -26.87 27.97
CA LYS A 164 -8.43 -27.54 29.25
C LYS A 164 -9.42 -28.65 29.55
N ASP A 165 -10.65 -28.52 29.04
CA ASP A 165 -11.74 -29.46 29.31
C ASP A 165 -11.76 -30.62 28.31
N ASP A 166 -11.34 -30.36 27.08
CA ASP A 166 -11.40 -31.34 25.98
C ASP A 166 -10.03 -31.86 25.52
N ALA A 167 -8.97 -31.53 26.25
CA ALA A 167 -7.59 -31.87 25.92
C ALA A 167 -7.20 -31.51 24.45
N PHE A 168 -7.63 -30.33 23.99
CA PHE A 168 -7.44 -29.79 22.64
C PHE A 168 -8.17 -30.51 21.51
N ALA A 169 -9.13 -31.38 21.80
CA ALA A 169 -9.86 -32.10 20.77
C ALA A 169 -10.52 -31.15 19.75
N LYS A 170 -11.29 -30.16 20.24
CA LYS A 170 -11.94 -29.14 19.40
C LYS A 170 -10.93 -28.13 18.86
N GLY A 171 -9.89 -27.79 19.62
CA GLY A 171 -8.81 -26.91 19.15
C GLY A 171 -8.11 -27.44 17.90
N LYS A 172 -7.82 -28.75 17.84
CA LYS A 172 -7.24 -29.43 16.66
C LYS A 172 -8.22 -29.46 15.48
N ALA A 173 -9.50 -29.71 15.75
CA ALA A 173 -10.53 -29.69 14.72
C ALA A 173 -10.73 -28.28 14.12
N LEU A 174 -10.77 -27.25 14.96
CA LEU A 174 -10.86 -25.85 14.54
C LEU A 174 -9.60 -25.41 13.78
N HIS A 175 -8.41 -25.84 14.22
CA HIS A 175 -7.17 -25.58 13.49
C HIS A 175 -7.20 -26.14 12.06
N THR A 176 -7.74 -27.34 11.87
CA THR A 176 -7.89 -27.95 10.54
C THR A 176 -8.81 -27.10 9.65
N GLN A 177 -9.93 -26.60 10.18
CA GLN A 177 -10.83 -25.70 9.46
C GLN A 177 -10.13 -24.36 9.14
N PHE A 178 -9.34 -23.84 10.07
CA PHE A 178 -8.57 -22.61 9.90
C PHE A 178 -7.56 -22.73 8.76
N ILE A 179 -6.79 -23.82 8.69
CA ILE A 179 -5.83 -24.03 7.60
C ILE A 179 -6.53 -24.14 6.25
N GLN A 180 -7.69 -24.81 6.19
CA GLN A 180 -8.49 -24.89 4.96
C GLN A 180 -9.02 -23.51 4.52
N ALA A 181 -9.57 -22.73 5.45
CA ALA A 181 -10.05 -21.38 5.17
C ALA A 181 -8.90 -20.45 4.77
N LEU A 182 -7.75 -20.54 5.44
CA LEU A 182 -6.54 -19.79 5.12
C LEU A 182 -6.01 -20.12 3.73
N ALA A 183 -6.06 -21.40 3.32
CA ALA A 183 -5.66 -21.84 1.99
C ALA A 183 -6.57 -21.29 0.86
N ALA A 184 -7.83 -20.98 1.17
CA ALA A 184 -8.75 -20.32 0.23
C ALA A 184 -8.57 -18.79 0.23
N PHE A 185 -8.38 -18.18 1.40
CA PHE A 185 -8.20 -16.74 1.56
C PHE A 185 -6.89 -16.25 0.93
N LYS A 186 -5.77 -16.91 1.24
CA LYS A 186 -4.45 -16.43 0.85
C LYS A 186 -4.32 -16.14 -0.66
N PRO A 187 -4.64 -17.06 -1.59
CA PRO A 187 -4.51 -16.76 -3.02
C PRO A 187 -5.47 -15.66 -3.49
N ALA A 188 -6.64 -15.51 -2.85
CA ALA A 188 -7.58 -14.43 -3.19
C ALA A 188 -7.08 -13.06 -2.72
N SER A 189 -6.55 -12.98 -1.49
CA SER A 189 -5.87 -11.78 -0.96
C SER A 189 -4.64 -11.41 -1.81
N ASP A 190 -3.77 -12.38 -2.12
CA ASP A 190 -2.60 -12.15 -2.99
C ASP A 190 -3.03 -11.59 -4.35
N ALA A 191 -3.98 -12.23 -5.05
CA ALA A 191 -4.44 -11.79 -6.36
C ALA A 191 -5.09 -10.40 -6.33
N TYR A 192 -5.85 -10.10 -5.28
CA TYR A 192 -6.53 -8.82 -5.12
C TYR A 192 -5.55 -7.69 -4.82
N SER A 193 -4.55 -7.93 -3.96
CA SER A 193 -3.45 -7.00 -3.70
C SER A 193 -2.65 -6.67 -4.96
N GLU A 194 -2.29 -7.70 -5.74
CA GLU A 194 -1.60 -7.52 -7.03
C GLU A 194 -2.45 -6.69 -8.00
N ALA A 195 -3.77 -6.92 -8.04
CA ALA A 195 -4.66 -6.11 -8.86
C ALA A 195 -4.70 -4.63 -8.42
N ILE A 196 -4.72 -4.34 -7.11
CA ILE A 196 -4.62 -2.97 -6.58
C ILE A 196 -3.33 -2.31 -7.08
N HIS A 197 -2.20 -3.01 -6.97
CA HIS A 197 -0.91 -2.51 -7.44
C HIS A 197 -0.90 -2.27 -8.95
N GLU A 198 -1.44 -3.19 -9.74
CA GLU A 198 -1.53 -3.09 -11.19
C GLU A 198 -2.34 -1.88 -11.63
N ILE A 199 -3.54 -1.68 -11.06
CA ILE A 199 -4.38 -0.53 -11.38
C ILE A 199 -3.68 0.77 -11.01
N ASN A 200 -3.09 0.85 -9.81
CA ASN A 200 -2.41 2.06 -9.37
C ASN A 200 -1.26 2.43 -10.32
N ASN A 201 -0.48 1.44 -10.76
CA ASN A 201 0.60 1.63 -11.71
C ASN A 201 0.07 2.10 -13.08
N ARG A 202 -0.98 1.46 -13.61
CA ARG A 202 -1.61 1.90 -14.88
C ARG A 202 -2.11 3.34 -14.82
N ARG A 203 -2.71 3.75 -13.70
CA ARG A 203 -3.19 5.12 -13.51
C ARG A 203 -2.04 6.12 -13.49
N GLN A 204 -0.97 5.82 -12.77
CA GLN A 204 0.22 6.68 -12.73
C GLN A 204 0.88 6.79 -14.12
N GLU A 205 0.95 5.71 -14.89
CA GLU A 205 1.44 5.75 -16.28
C GLU A 205 0.54 6.59 -17.20
N GLN A 206 -0.79 6.51 -17.02
CA GLN A 206 -1.72 7.36 -17.78
C GLN A 206 -1.63 8.83 -17.38
N GLN A 207 -1.41 9.12 -16.10
CA GLN A 207 -1.15 10.48 -15.61
C GLN A 207 0.14 11.03 -16.21
N LEU A 208 1.21 10.22 -16.28
CA LEU A 208 2.46 10.61 -16.91
C LEU A 208 2.27 11.00 -18.38
N LYS A 209 1.53 10.18 -19.16
CA LYS A 209 1.17 10.51 -20.55
C LYS A 209 0.35 11.80 -20.67
N THR A 210 -0.55 12.04 -19.71
CA THR A 210 -1.37 13.25 -19.66
C THR A 210 -0.51 14.49 -19.39
N ILE A 211 0.46 14.40 -18.48
CA ILE A 211 1.42 15.48 -18.23
C ILE A 211 2.25 15.73 -19.49
N GLU A 212 2.79 14.68 -20.11
CA GLU A 212 3.59 14.80 -21.32
C GLU A 212 2.82 15.49 -22.46
N ALA A 213 1.55 15.13 -22.65
CA ALA A 213 0.70 15.74 -23.68
C ALA A 213 0.41 17.23 -23.41
N LYS A 214 0.31 17.64 -22.15
CA LYS A 214 -0.03 19.02 -21.75
C LYS A 214 1.18 19.93 -21.65
N GLU A 215 2.28 19.42 -21.12
CA GLU A 215 3.46 20.21 -20.70
C GLU A 215 4.74 19.78 -21.40
N GLY A 216 4.71 18.67 -22.15
CA GLY A 216 5.91 17.98 -22.61
C GLY A 216 6.65 17.30 -21.46
N LYS A 217 7.94 17.03 -21.67
CA LYS A 217 8.83 16.47 -20.64
C LYS A 217 9.28 17.56 -19.65
N SER A 218 8.31 18.04 -18.87
CA SER A 218 8.46 19.06 -17.83
C SER A 218 9.10 18.52 -16.55
N PHE A 219 9.34 19.40 -15.57
CA PHE A 219 9.71 19.00 -14.22
C PHE A 219 8.71 18.00 -13.60
N ASP A 220 7.40 18.20 -13.81
CA ASP A 220 6.36 17.31 -13.27
C ASP A 220 6.37 15.94 -13.96
N TYR A 221 6.61 15.92 -15.27
CA TYR A 221 6.81 14.67 -16.02
C TYR A 221 7.95 13.87 -15.42
N TYR A 222 9.15 14.46 -15.29
CA TYR A 222 10.31 13.72 -14.78
C TYR A 222 10.16 13.34 -13.31
N SER A 223 9.51 14.18 -12.50
CA SER A 223 9.23 13.86 -11.10
C SER A 223 8.40 12.58 -10.98
N LEU A 224 7.29 12.47 -11.72
CA LEU A 224 6.44 11.27 -11.71
C LEU A 224 7.15 10.07 -12.38
N SER A 225 7.89 10.31 -13.47
CA SER A 225 8.65 9.27 -14.16
C SER A 225 9.69 8.62 -13.24
N ILE A 226 10.40 9.41 -12.43
CA ILE A 226 11.37 8.92 -11.45
C ILE A 226 10.68 8.01 -10.43
N MET A 227 9.50 8.38 -9.93
CA MET A 227 8.75 7.53 -9.00
C MET A 227 8.36 6.19 -9.62
N LEU A 228 7.90 6.19 -10.87
CA LEU A 228 7.54 4.99 -11.61
C LEU A 228 8.74 4.09 -11.89
N THR A 229 9.87 4.66 -12.33
CA THR A 229 11.11 3.90 -12.55
C THR A 229 11.66 3.34 -11.24
N SER A 230 11.62 4.11 -10.15
CA SER A 230 12.05 3.67 -8.82
C SER A 230 11.26 2.48 -8.31
N LYS A 231 9.95 2.41 -8.57
CA LYS A 231 9.15 1.22 -8.26
C LYS A 231 9.65 -0.02 -9.01
N LYS A 232 9.95 0.10 -10.31
CA LYS A 232 10.48 -0.99 -11.14
C LYS A 232 11.88 -1.43 -10.65
N VAL A 233 12.71 -0.47 -10.26
CA VAL A 233 14.02 -0.75 -9.63
C VAL A 233 13.85 -1.53 -8.33
N ASN A 234 12.94 -1.11 -7.43
CA ASN A 234 12.70 -1.84 -6.17
C ASN A 234 12.27 -3.28 -6.42
N GLN A 235 11.34 -3.52 -7.35
CA GLN A 235 10.89 -4.87 -7.72
C GLN A 235 12.04 -5.72 -8.27
N ALA A 236 12.86 -5.16 -9.16
CA ALA A 236 14.01 -5.87 -9.74
C ALA A 236 15.10 -6.19 -8.70
N LEU A 237 15.19 -5.39 -7.64
CA LEU A 237 16.22 -5.51 -6.61
C LEU A 237 15.74 -6.20 -5.34
N GLU A 238 14.48 -6.62 -5.22
CA GLU A 238 13.94 -7.16 -3.96
C GLU A 238 14.65 -8.45 -3.52
N ALA A 239 14.82 -9.39 -4.44
CA ALA A 239 15.43 -10.69 -4.14
C ALA A 239 16.94 -10.57 -3.80
N ASP A 240 17.47 -11.54 -3.04
CA ASP A 240 18.91 -11.62 -2.76
C ASP A 240 19.75 -11.87 -4.01
N LYS A 241 19.13 -12.46 -5.03
CA LYS A 241 19.72 -12.72 -6.35
C LYS A 241 18.77 -12.23 -7.41
N PHE A 242 19.30 -11.48 -8.36
CA PHE A 242 18.56 -10.93 -9.50
C PHE A 242 19.48 -10.82 -10.71
N ASP A 243 18.89 -10.57 -11.88
CA ASP A 243 19.64 -10.24 -13.09
C ASP A 243 20.25 -8.84 -12.94
N THR A 244 21.55 -8.80 -12.69
CA THR A 244 22.29 -7.55 -12.41
C THR A 244 22.40 -6.66 -13.63
N ASP A 245 22.37 -7.22 -14.85
CA ASP A 245 22.49 -6.45 -16.08
C ASP A 245 21.16 -5.78 -16.42
N ALA A 246 20.06 -6.52 -16.30
CA ALA A 246 18.72 -5.96 -16.43
C ALA A 246 18.44 -4.91 -15.36
N ALA A 247 18.82 -5.18 -14.11
CA ALA A 247 18.65 -4.22 -13.02
C ALA A 247 19.50 -2.96 -13.22
N MET A 248 20.76 -3.09 -13.67
CA MET A 248 21.62 -1.93 -13.91
C MET A 248 21.07 -1.03 -15.02
N LYS A 249 20.44 -1.58 -16.06
CA LYS A 249 19.77 -0.79 -17.10
C LYS A 249 18.65 0.08 -16.52
N LEU A 250 17.78 -0.47 -15.67
CA LEU A 250 16.73 0.31 -14.99
C LEU A 250 17.33 1.44 -14.13
N VAL A 251 18.45 1.15 -13.44
CA VAL A 251 19.16 2.14 -12.61
C VAL A 251 19.85 3.22 -13.47
N GLN A 252 20.31 2.89 -14.68
CA GLN A 252 20.84 3.86 -15.64
C GLN A 252 19.73 4.77 -16.16
N ASP A 253 18.59 4.21 -16.58
CA ASP A 253 17.42 4.96 -17.03
C ASP A 253 16.94 5.94 -15.94
N LEU A 254 16.92 5.50 -14.67
CA LEU A 254 16.64 6.36 -13.52
C LEU A 254 17.63 7.53 -13.42
N GLY A 255 18.93 7.24 -13.58
CA GLY A 255 19.98 8.27 -13.56
C GLY A 255 19.79 9.31 -14.65
N GLU A 256 19.47 8.89 -15.88
CA GLU A 256 19.18 9.80 -16.98
C GLU A 256 17.95 10.67 -16.70
N GLN A 257 16.88 10.09 -16.15
CA GLN A 257 15.69 10.86 -15.75
C GLN A 257 15.99 11.91 -14.67
N ILE A 258 16.88 11.61 -13.72
CA ILE A 258 17.31 12.56 -12.68
C ILE A 258 18.12 13.72 -13.28
N GLU A 259 19.01 13.45 -14.25
CA GLU A 259 19.71 14.51 -14.98
C GLU A 259 18.74 15.41 -15.76
N GLN A 260 17.74 14.81 -16.40
CA GLN A 260 16.71 15.57 -17.09
C GLN A 260 15.88 16.42 -16.11
N LEU A 261 15.47 15.86 -14.97
CA LEU A 261 14.76 16.61 -13.92
C LEU A 261 15.57 17.83 -13.45
N LYS A 262 16.87 17.66 -13.20
CA LYS A 262 17.77 18.77 -12.80
C LYS A 262 17.80 19.88 -13.84
N SER A 263 17.91 19.52 -15.13
CA SER A 263 17.88 20.51 -16.22
C SER A 263 16.56 21.30 -16.27
N LYS A 264 15.47 20.73 -15.73
CA LYS A 264 14.12 21.29 -15.68
C LYS A 264 13.80 22.01 -14.37
N GLN A 265 14.69 21.98 -13.38
CA GLN A 265 14.45 22.57 -12.05
C GLN A 265 14.05 24.05 -12.12
N GLY A 266 14.57 24.81 -13.10
CA GLY A 266 14.18 26.21 -13.28
C GLY A 266 12.68 26.45 -13.54
N GLU A 267 11.94 25.44 -13.99
CA GLU A 267 10.50 25.51 -14.23
C GLU A 267 9.70 25.71 -12.92
N THR A 268 10.23 25.28 -11.78
CA THR A 268 9.54 25.38 -10.47
C THR A 268 9.34 26.82 -10.01
N LYS A 269 10.12 27.77 -10.54
CA LYS A 269 10.00 29.22 -10.27
C LYS A 269 8.67 29.82 -10.72
N LYS A 270 7.97 29.15 -11.64
CA LYS A 270 6.65 29.56 -12.14
C LYS A 270 5.50 29.09 -11.23
N GLY A 271 5.79 28.21 -10.26
CA GLY A 271 4.81 27.64 -9.34
C GLY A 271 4.85 28.28 -7.94
N PRO A 272 4.15 27.67 -6.97
CA PRO A 272 4.19 28.11 -5.58
C PRO A 272 5.62 28.15 -5.03
N ARG A 273 5.95 29.16 -4.20
CA ARG A 273 7.29 29.32 -3.61
C ARG A 273 7.78 28.08 -2.87
N MET A 274 6.88 27.34 -2.21
CA MET A 274 7.24 26.11 -1.50
C MET A 274 7.74 25.02 -2.46
N ARG A 275 7.20 24.94 -3.68
CA ARG A 275 7.66 24.00 -4.71
C ARG A 275 9.11 24.30 -5.13
N GLU A 276 9.44 25.58 -5.34
CA GLU A 276 10.82 25.99 -5.64
C GLU A 276 11.79 25.65 -4.49
N ILE A 277 11.37 25.83 -3.24
CA ILE A 277 12.18 25.52 -2.05
C ILE A 277 12.37 24.00 -1.88
N ARG A 278 11.35 23.19 -2.15
CA ARG A 278 11.36 21.72 -1.93
C ARG A 278 11.99 20.94 -3.09
N ALA A 279 12.00 21.48 -4.31
CA ALA A 279 12.55 20.81 -5.48
C ALA A 279 14.04 20.38 -5.35
N PRO A 280 14.97 21.20 -4.83
CA PRO A 280 16.34 20.76 -4.57
C PRO A 280 16.41 19.53 -3.67
N THR A 281 15.64 19.50 -2.58
CA THR A 281 15.66 18.38 -1.63
C THR A 281 15.08 17.11 -2.22
N PHE A 282 14.07 17.22 -3.09
CA PHE A 282 13.57 16.07 -3.86
C PHE A 282 14.63 15.52 -4.82
N ILE A 283 15.34 16.39 -5.54
CA ILE A 283 16.44 15.99 -6.43
C ILE A 283 17.55 15.28 -5.65
N GLU A 284 17.98 15.83 -4.52
CA GLU A 284 19.00 15.22 -3.65
C GLU A 284 18.55 13.84 -3.15
N ALA A 285 17.28 13.68 -2.77
CA ALA A 285 16.72 12.40 -2.37
C ALA A 285 16.73 11.38 -3.51
N ALA A 286 16.45 11.82 -4.74
CA ALA A 286 16.50 10.97 -5.94
C ALA A 286 17.94 10.53 -6.26
N GLU A 287 18.92 11.42 -6.15
CA GLU A 287 20.33 11.12 -6.33
C GLU A 287 20.85 10.14 -5.27
N LYS A 288 20.45 10.33 -4.01
CA LYS A 288 20.78 9.38 -2.94
C LYS A 288 20.19 7.99 -3.22
N TYR A 289 18.91 7.92 -3.59
CA TYR A 289 18.28 6.65 -3.95
C TYR A 289 18.97 5.98 -5.15
N LEU A 290 19.33 6.75 -6.19
CA LEU A 290 20.11 6.26 -7.33
C LEU A 290 21.45 5.65 -6.89
N LEU A 291 22.17 6.30 -5.98
CA LEU A 291 23.43 5.78 -5.45
C LEU A 291 23.21 4.45 -4.72
N ASP A 292 22.20 4.39 -3.85
CA ASP A 292 21.91 3.19 -3.05
C ASP A 292 21.47 2.02 -3.96
N ALA A 293 20.71 2.30 -5.03
CA ALA A 293 20.35 1.32 -6.05
C ALA A 293 21.59 0.79 -6.80
N LYS A 294 22.50 1.67 -7.23
CA LYS A 294 23.78 1.28 -7.84
C LYS A 294 24.62 0.45 -6.88
N THR A 295 24.63 0.78 -5.59
CA THR A 295 25.40 0.04 -4.58
C THR A 295 24.87 -1.37 -4.39
N ARG A 296 23.54 -1.55 -4.32
CA ARG A 296 22.94 -2.90 -4.24
C ARG A 296 23.23 -3.74 -5.48
N VAL A 297 23.05 -3.19 -6.68
CA VAL A 297 23.38 -3.89 -7.94
C VAL A 297 24.83 -4.33 -7.96
N ARG A 298 25.77 -3.42 -7.63
CA ARG A 298 27.21 -3.74 -7.57
C ARG A 298 27.51 -4.82 -6.55
N ARG A 299 26.93 -4.75 -5.35
CA ARG A 299 27.14 -5.75 -4.29
C ARG A 299 26.79 -7.15 -4.76
N VAL A 300 25.63 -7.32 -5.41
CA VAL A 300 25.18 -8.61 -5.94
C VAL A 300 26.01 -9.05 -7.15
N ARG A 301 26.27 -8.15 -8.11
CA ARG A 301 27.09 -8.43 -9.29
C ARG A 301 28.50 -8.89 -8.94
N ASP A 302 29.13 -8.19 -8.00
CA ASP A 302 30.51 -8.43 -7.59
C ASP A 302 30.62 -9.55 -6.54
N ASN A 303 29.49 -10.14 -6.12
CA ASN A 303 29.40 -11.13 -5.05
C ASN A 303 30.09 -10.67 -3.76
N THR A 304 30.00 -9.37 -3.43
CA THR A 304 30.68 -8.79 -2.28
C THR A 304 30.06 -9.32 -0.99
N PRO A 305 30.82 -10.09 -0.17
CA PRO A 305 30.29 -10.67 1.05
C PRO A 305 29.96 -9.61 2.09
N LEU A 306 29.12 -9.96 3.06
CA LEU A 306 28.96 -9.17 4.28
C LEU A 306 30.23 -9.26 5.11
N THR A 307 30.72 -8.11 5.57
CA THR A 307 31.72 -8.07 6.64
C THR A 307 31.10 -8.56 7.94
N SER A 308 31.92 -8.93 8.92
CA SER A 308 31.43 -9.36 10.24
C SER A 308 30.56 -8.29 10.91
N GLY A 309 30.89 -7.00 10.73
CA GLY A 309 30.10 -5.89 11.27
C GLY A 309 28.74 -5.76 10.58
N GLU A 310 28.70 -5.84 9.25
CA GLU A 310 27.43 -5.80 8.50
C GLU A 310 26.56 -7.02 8.80
N ALA A 311 27.16 -8.20 8.96
CA ALA A 311 26.42 -9.41 9.32
C ALA A 311 25.68 -9.27 10.66
N MET A 312 26.29 -8.58 11.64
CA MET A 312 25.61 -8.24 12.90
C MET A 312 24.46 -7.24 12.69
N LEU A 313 24.64 -6.25 11.81
CA LEU A 313 23.62 -5.27 11.52
C LEU A 313 22.42 -5.85 10.76
N MET A 314 22.60 -6.91 9.97
CA MET A 314 21.49 -7.54 9.23
C MET A 314 20.37 -8.09 10.14
N ASP A 315 20.66 -8.42 11.40
CA ASP A 315 19.67 -8.96 12.35
C ASP A 315 18.85 -7.85 13.05
N GLY A 316 19.44 -6.68 13.31
CA GLY A 316 18.81 -5.62 14.11
C GLY A 316 18.55 -4.30 13.38
N ALA A 317 19.34 -3.99 12.35
CA ALA A 317 19.30 -2.72 11.62
C ALA A 317 19.79 -2.86 10.17
N PRO A 318 19.16 -3.73 9.35
CA PRO A 318 19.59 -4.00 7.97
C PRO A 318 19.59 -2.75 7.07
N GLN A 319 18.80 -1.72 7.40
CA GLN A 319 18.80 -0.43 6.71
C GLN A 319 20.13 0.34 6.84
N MET A 320 21.03 -0.05 7.75
CA MET A 320 22.35 0.55 7.89
C MET A 320 23.44 -0.19 7.10
N VAL A 321 23.08 -1.27 6.39
CA VAL A 321 24.02 -2.08 5.61
C VAL A 321 23.98 -1.64 4.15
N ASP A 322 25.08 -1.07 3.65
CA ASP A 322 25.16 -0.58 2.27
C ASP A 322 24.89 -1.71 1.26
N GLY A 323 24.00 -1.46 0.30
CA GLY A 323 23.62 -2.47 -0.70
C GLY A 323 22.67 -3.56 -0.20
N SER A 324 22.22 -3.51 1.06
CA SER A 324 21.03 -4.27 1.49
C SER A 324 19.78 -3.72 0.80
N PHE A 325 18.72 -4.54 0.74
CA PHE A 325 17.45 -4.08 0.20
C PHE A 325 16.80 -3.06 1.12
N GLU A 326 16.94 -3.24 2.44
CA GLU A 326 16.40 -2.35 3.45
C GLU A 326 17.06 -0.97 3.42
N HIS A 327 18.35 -0.87 3.10
CA HIS A 327 19.02 0.41 2.91
C HIS A 327 18.49 1.15 1.68
N LEU A 328 18.32 0.43 0.56
CA LEU A 328 17.67 0.97 -0.65
C LEU A 328 16.25 1.47 -0.37
N MET A 329 15.45 0.68 0.36
CA MET A 329 14.09 1.05 0.71
C MET A 329 14.04 2.26 1.66
N ALA A 330 15.04 2.42 2.54
CA ALA A 330 15.12 3.59 3.40
C ALA A 330 15.30 4.89 2.60
N SER A 331 16.15 4.92 1.56
CA SER A 331 16.28 6.08 0.69
C SER A 331 15.10 6.26 -0.27
N TYR A 332 14.51 5.17 -0.77
CA TYR A 332 13.26 5.23 -1.53
C TYR A 332 12.13 5.90 -0.72
N ASN A 333 12.01 5.56 0.56
CA ASN A 333 10.99 6.17 1.43
C ASN A 333 11.24 7.67 1.63
N GLN A 334 12.50 8.14 1.66
CA GLN A 334 12.79 9.57 1.66
C GLN A 334 12.42 10.22 0.33
N LEU A 335 12.72 9.58 -0.79
CA LEU A 335 12.32 10.04 -2.12
C LEU A 335 10.80 10.20 -2.22
N VAL A 336 10.02 9.20 -1.79
CA VAL A 336 8.55 9.26 -1.74
C VAL A 336 8.06 10.42 -0.87
N ARG A 337 8.64 10.60 0.32
CA ARG A 337 8.28 11.71 1.22
C ARG A 337 8.45 13.05 0.53
N TRP A 338 9.60 13.30 -0.09
CA TRP A 338 9.86 14.58 -0.76
C TRP A 338 9.00 14.77 -2.01
N PHE A 339 8.76 13.71 -2.78
CA PHE A 339 7.84 13.75 -3.93
C PHE A 339 6.45 14.25 -3.52
N ASN A 340 5.89 13.69 -2.45
CA ASN A 340 4.55 14.06 -1.97
C ASN A 340 4.47 15.55 -1.56
N THR A 341 5.58 16.12 -1.09
CA THR A 341 5.63 17.52 -0.69
C THR A 341 5.81 18.49 -1.85
N LEU A 342 6.01 18.03 -3.09
CA LEU A 342 6.13 18.95 -4.25
C LEU A 342 4.81 19.66 -4.59
N SER A 343 3.68 19.09 -4.15
CA SER A 343 2.33 19.54 -4.49
C SER A 343 1.63 20.33 -3.38
N ASP A 344 2.18 20.36 -2.15
CA ASP A 344 1.67 21.21 -1.06
C ASP A 344 2.30 22.62 -1.05
#